data_AF-A0A7J7L453-F1
#
_entry.id   AF-A0A7J7L453-F1
#
_cell.length_a   1.000
_cell.length_b   1.000
_cell.length_c   1.000
_cell.angle_alpha   90.00
_cell.angle_beta   90.00
_cell.angle_gamma   90.00
#
_symmetry.space_group_name_H-M   'P 1'
#
loop_
_entity.id
_entity.type
_entity.pdbx_description
1 polymer ?
#
loop_
_entity_poly.entity_id
_entity_poly.type
_entity_poly.pdbx_seq_one_letter_code
_entity_poly.pdbx_strand_id
1 'polypeptide(L)' 'MVDEAHERMLSTDVLFGLVKDIARFQSDLKLLISSATLDAEKFSDFFDFAPIFKIPGRRFPVDIFYTKTPEGGNRSS' A
#
# COMPACT_ATOMS: atom_id res chain seq x y z
N MET A 1 -7.55 -2.37 11.29
CA MET A 1 -6.23 -2.29 10.64
C MET A 1 -6.44 -2.53 9.17
N VAL A 2 -5.95 -1.64 8.30
CA VAL A 2 -5.96 -1.84 6.85
C VAL A 2 -4.52 -2.14 6.43
N ASP A 3 -4.32 -3.25 5.76
CA ASP A 3 -3.00 -3.69 5.28
C ASP A 3 -2.93 -3.55 3.76
N GLU A 4 -1.71 -3.47 3.23
CA GLU A 4 -1.42 -3.33 1.81
C GLU A 4 -2.19 -2.19 1.11
N ALA A 5 -2.33 -1.06 1.80
CA ALA A 5 -3.04 0.11 1.28
C ALA A 5 -2.45 0.63 -0.06
N HIS A 6 -1.22 0.24 -0.39
CA HIS A 6 -0.56 0.57 -1.65
C HIS A 6 -1.15 -0.11 -2.89
N GLU A 7 -1.96 -1.16 -2.75
CA GLU A 7 -2.58 -1.86 -3.89
C GLU A 7 -3.68 -1.03 -4.58
N ARG A 8 -4.13 0.08 -3.97
CA ARG A 8 -5.10 1.05 -4.54
C ARG A 8 -6.35 0.37 -5.11
N MET A 9 -6.90 -0.59 -4.39
CA MET A 9 -8.18 -1.20 -4.74
C MET A 9 -9.33 -0.20 -4.52
N LEU A 10 -10.27 -0.12 -5.46
CA LEU A 10 -11.44 0.78 -5.38
C LEU A 10 -12.23 0.61 -4.08
N SER A 11 -12.39 -0.64 -3.62
CA SER A 11 -13.06 -0.96 -2.35
C SER A 11 -12.36 -0.34 -1.14
N THR A 12 -11.03 -0.31 -1.16
CA THR A 12 -10.20 0.26 -0.09
C THR A 12 -10.30 1.79 -0.06
N ASP A 13 -10.39 2.44 -1.22
CA ASP A 13 -10.56 3.90 -1.31
C ASP A 13 -11.91 4.36 -0.74
N VAL A 14 -13.00 3.66 -1.07
CA VAL A 14 -14.33 3.94 -0.50
C VAL A 14 -14.33 3.71 1.00
N LEU A 15 -13.70 2.63 1.47
CA LEU A 15 -13.54 2.35 2.89
C LEU A 15 -12.80 3.48 3.61
N PHE A 16 -11.72 4.02 3.04
CA PHE A 16 -10.97 5.12 3.64
C PHE A 16 -11.79 6.40 3.79
N GLY A 17 -12.65 6.72 2.82
CA GLY A 17 -13.58 7.84 2.94
C GLY A 17 -14.50 7.69 4.15
N LEU A 18 -15.19 6.55 4.26
CA LEU A 18 -16.14 6.28 5.35
C LEU A 18 -15.45 6.23 6.72
N VAL A 19 -14.29 5.57 6.80
CA VAL A 19 -13.56 5.42 8.06
C VAL A 19 -12.96 6.74 8.52
N LYS A 20 -12.51 7.61 7.60
CA LYS A 20 -12.02 8.95 7.94
C LYS A 20 -13.10 9.76 8.66
N ASP A 21 -14.33 9.74 8.14
CA ASP A 21 -15.44 10.45 8.76
C ASP A 21 -15.74 9.88 10.16
N ILE A 22 -15.85 8.56 10.30
CA ILE A 22 -16.11 7.92 11.59
C ILE A 22 -15.00 8.20 12.60
N ALA A 23 -13.73 8.14 12.19
CA ALA A 23 -12.58 8.39 13.06
C ALA A 23 -12.54 9.83 13.62
N ARG A 24 -13.13 10.80 12.91
CA ARG A 24 -13.26 12.18 13.39
C ARG A 24 -14.36 12.34 14.44
N PHE A 25 -15.43 11.55 14.36
CA PHE A 25 -16.55 11.61 15.31
C PHE A 25 -16.34 10.74 16.54
N GLN A 26 -15.65 9.61 16.41
CA GLN A 26 -15.43 8.66 17.48
C GLN A 26 -13.96 8.62 17.90
N SER A 27 -13.64 9.39 18.95
CA SER A 27 -12.28 9.53 19.48
C SER A 27 -11.66 8.24 20.03
N ASP A 28 -12.48 7.23 20.34
CA ASP A 28 -12.00 5.92 20.82
C ASP A 28 -11.65 4.95 19.68
N LEU A 29 -11.95 5.30 18.42
CA LEU A 29 -11.58 4.48 17.27
C LEU A 29 -10.11 4.70 16.91
N LYS A 30 -9.31 3.64 16.96
CA LYS A 30 -7.90 3.66 16.53
C LYS A 30 -7.76 3.03 15.16
N LEU A 31 -7.35 3.83 14.17
CA LEU A 31 -7.06 3.37 12.81
C LEU A 31 -5.54 3.20 12.63
N LEU A 32 -5.14 2.02 12.14
CA LEU A 32 -3.77 1.73 11.70
C LEU A 32 -3.79 1.33 10.22
N ILE A 33 -2.95 1.99 9.43
CA ILE A 33 -2.79 1.75 7.99
C ILE A 33 -1.36 1.30 7.74
N SER A 34 -1.21 0.12 7.14
CA SER A 34 0.06 -0.48 6.76
C SER A 34 0.23 -0.44 5.24
N SER A 35 1.46 -0.17 4.79
CA SER A 35 1.82 -0.05 3.37
C SER A 35 3.28 -0.45 3.16
N ALA A 36 3.55 -1.26 2.14
CA ALA A 36 4.90 -1.66 1.74
C ALA A 36 5.66 -0.60 0.92
N THR A 37 4.96 0.41 0.37
CA THR A 37 5.56 1.41 -0.54
C THR A 37 5.69 2.80 0.10
N LEU A 38 6.47 3.67 -0.56
CA LEU A 38 6.75 5.04 -0.12
C LEU A 38 5.52 5.97 -0.17
N ASP A 39 4.36 5.50 -0.64
CA ASP A 39 3.12 6.30 -0.74
C ASP A 39 2.48 6.65 0.62
N ALA A 40 3.15 6.37 1.75
CA ALA A 40 2.72 6.73 3.10
C ALA A 40 2.41 8.23 3.30
N GLU A 41 3.09 9.11 2.57
CA GLU A 41 2.85 10.56 2.64
C GLU A 41 1.46 10.95 2.15
N LYS A 42 0.97 10.31 1.06
CA LYS A 42 -0.39 10.54 0.56
C LYS A 42 -1.46 10.12 1.57
N PHE A 43 -1.20 9.02 2.30
CA PHE A 43 -2.09 8.57 3.36
C PHE A 43 -2.07 9.53 4.56
N SER A 44 -0.89 10.01 4.96
CA SER A 44 -0.78 11.05 5.99
C SER A 44 -1.60 12.28 5.62
N ASP A 45 -1.42 12.82 4.41
CA ASP A 45 -2.17 14.00 3.95
C ASP A 45 -3.68 13.75 3.91
N PHE A 46 -4.10 12.56 3.45
CA PHE A 46 -5.51 12.19 3.45
C PHE A 46 -6.09 12.05 4.86
N PHE A 47 -5.33 11.53 5.83
CA PHE A 47 -5.76 11.34 7.22
C PHE A 47 -5.29 12.49 8.13
N ASP A 48 -5.44 13.73 7.69
CA ASP A 48 -5.23 14.94 8.49
C ASP A 48 -3.82 15.06 9.10
N PHE A 49 -2.80 14.77 8.27
CA PHE A 49 -1.38 14.74 8.63
C PHE A 49 -1.05 13.70 9.73
N ALA A 50 -1.69 12.53 9.64
CA ALA A 50 -1.45 11.43 10.55
C ALA A 50 0.05 11.07 10.64
N PRO A 51 0.58 10.81 11.84
CA PRO A 51 1.99 10.51 12.03
C PRO A 51 2.40 9.23 11.28
N ILE A 52 3.49 9.33 10.53
CA ILE A 52 4.04 8.21 9.76
C ILE A 52 5.08 7.48 10.59
N PHE A 53 4.91 6.17 10.77
CA PHE A 53 5.91 5.30 11.39
C PHE A 53 6.61 4.45 10.33
N LYS A 54 7.92 4.65 10.14
CA LYS A 54 8.73 3.90 9.16
C LYS A 54 9.51 2.78 9.87
N ILE A 55 9.18 1.53 9.54
CA ILE A 55 9.93 0.36 10.00
C ILE A 55 10.97 0.00 8.94
N PRO A 56 12.28 0.07 9.24
CA PRO A 56 13.30 -0.29 8.26
C PRO A 56 13.25 -1.80 7.97
N GLY A 57 13.03 -2.13 6.69
CA GLY A 57 13.10 -3.51 6.24
C GLY A 57 14.55 -4.03 6.22
N ARG A 58 14.75 -5.28 6.61
CA ARG A 58 16.01 -5.99 6.36
C ARG A 58 15.95 -6.60 4.96
N ARG A 59 16.73 -6.08 4.02
CA ARG A 59 16.85 -6.64 2.67
C ARG A 59 18.12 -7.49 2.59
N PHE A 60 18.00 -8.67 2.02
CA PHE A 60 19.13 -9.54 1.70
C PHE A 60 19.42 -9.43 0.20
N PRO A 61 20.69 -9.53 -0.23
CA PRO A 61 21.02 -9.53 -1.65
C PRO A 61 20.33 -10.70 -2.33
N VAL A 62 19.74 -10.45 -3.50
CA VAL A 62 19.12 -11.47 -4.36
C VAL A 62 19.70 -11.34 -5.76
N ASP A 63 20.00 -12.47 -6.39
CA ASP A 63 20.44 -12.51 -7.78
C ASP A 63 19.23 -12.45 -8.71
N ILE A 64 19.28 -11.58 -9.71
CA ILE A 64 18.21 -11.42 -10.71
C ILE A 64 18.70 -12.04 -12.02
N PHE A 65 18.01 -13.09 -12.48
CA PHE A 65 18.26 -13.74 -13.75
C PHE A 65 17.18 -13.37 -14.77
N TYR A 66 17.59 -12.93 -15.95
CA TYR A 66 16.69 -12.61 -17.06
C TYR A 66 16.77 -13.70 -18.13
N THR A 67 15.64 -14.04 -18.74
CA THR A 67 15.62 -14.92 -19.92
C THR A 67 16.22 -14.19 -21.13
N LYS A 68 16.92 -14.93 -22.01
CA LYS A 68 17.56 -14.35 -23.20
C LYS A 68 16.56 -13.99 -24.31
N THR A 69 15.38 -14.59 -24.28
CA THR A 69 14.34 -14.45 -25.30
C THR A 69 12.97 -14.33 -24.62
N PRO A 70 12.04 -13.50 -25.12
CA PRO A 70 10.68 -13.43 -24.60
C PRO A 70 9.96 -14.78 -24.72
N GLU A 71 9.32 -15.26 -23.66
CA GLU A 71 8.63 -16.57 -23.62
C GLU A 71 7.32 -16.64 -24.43
N GLY A 72 7.06 -15.69 -25.33
CA GLY A 72 5.81 -15.60 -26.12
C GLY A 72 5.96 -15.82 -27.64
N GLY A 73 7.15 -16.19 -28.12
CA GLY A 73 7.46 -16.24 -29.56
C GLY A 73 7.49 -17.64 -30.16
N ASN A 74 6.49 -18.49 -29.92
CA ASN A 74 6.35 -19.74 -30.70
C ASN A 74 4.88 -20.14 -30.86
N ARG A 75 4.12 -19.36 -31.64
CA ARG A 75 3.02 -19.92 -32.43
C ARG A 75 3.60 -20.20 -33.82
N SER A 76 4.20 -21.38 -33.95
CA SER A 76 4.56 -21.94 -35.25
C SER A 76 3.30 -22.05 -36.10
N SER A 77 3.38 -21.45 -37.29
CA SER A 77 2.46 -21.61 -38.41
C SER A 77 2.37 -23.06 -38.88
#